data_AF-A0A6B3FWV0-F1
#
_entry.id   AF-A0A6B3FWV0-F1
#
_cell.length_a   1.000
_cell.length_b   1.000
_cell.length_c   1.000
_cell.angle_alpha   90.00
_cell.angle_beta   90.00
_cell.angle_gamma   90.00
#
_symmetry.space_group_name_H-M   'P 1'
#
loop_
_entity.id
_entity.type
_entity.pdbx_description
1 polymer ?
#
loop_
_entity_poly.entity_id
_entity_poly.type
_entity_poly.pdbx_seq_one_letter_code
_entity_poly.pdbx_strand_id
1 'polypeptide(L)'
;RYTSRPVPTVELFTDTLALADELIDLLGWRHWYPAGSVRAAAIAHEAVHEQLHHGPRKKDLKRALDHVVLRAGRHTLYGHVAGADEIAAHAHARTVCGLGRSPLLLTAALATAAEPQHGSPHGREK
;
A
#
# COMPACT_ATOMS: atom_id res chain seq x y z
N ARG A 1 -13.52 -21.41 -6.54
CA ARG A 1 -12.55 -20.36 -6.92
C ARG A 1 -12.75 -20.11 -8.42
N TYR A 2 -13.45 -19.03 -8.79
CA TYR A 2 -13.85 -18.75 -10.18
C TYR A 2 -12.68 -18.06 -10.90
N THR A 3 -12.16 -18.69 -11.95
CA THR A 3 -10.99 -18.23 -12.71
C THR A 3 -11.38 -17.94 -14.15
N SER A 4 -11.94 -16.76 -14.41
CA SER A 4 -11.95 -16.14 -15.75
C SER A 4 -12.59 -14.75 -15.71
N ARG A 5 -11.84 -13.73 -15.29
CA ARG A 5 -12.03 -12.40 -15.91
C ARG A 5 -10.87 -12.22 -16.90
N PRO A 6 -11.14 -12.16 -18.22
CA PRO A 6 -10.11 -12.00 -19.24
C PRO A 6 -9.46 -10.60 -19.24
N VAL A 7 -9.94 -9.69 -18.37
CA VAL A 7 -9.42 -8.33 -18.22
C VAL A 7 -8.89 -8.18 -16.79
N PRO A 8 -7.64 -7.70 -16.60
CA PRO A 8 -7.13 -7.33 -15.28
C PRO A 8 -8.12 -6.40 -14.58
N THR A 9 -8.63 -6.83 -13.43
CA THR A 9 -9.67 -6.12 -12.69
C THR A 9 -9.15 -5.79 -11.30
N VAL A 10 -9.26 -4.53 -10.91
CA VAL A 10 -8.99 -4.06 -9.55
C VAL A 10 -10.31 -4.02 -8.78
N GLU A 11 -10.36 -4.68 -7.63
CA GLU A 11 -11.52 -4.65 -6.73
C GLU A 11 -11.22 -3.69 -5.57
N LEU A 12 -12.07 -2.69 -5.39
CA LEU A 12 -11.95 -1.70 -4.32
C LEU A 12 -13.21 -1.71 -3.46
N PHE A 13 -13.00 -1.69 -2.15
CA PHE A 13 -14.04 -1.62 -1.14
C PHE A 13 -14.46 -0.16 -0.93
N THR A 14 -15.72 0.17 -1.25
CA THR A 14 -16.22 1.56 -1.25
C THR A 14 -16.34 2.14 0.16
N ASP A 15 -16.64 1.30 1.14
CA ASP A 15 -16.62 1.60 2.57
C ASP A 15 -15.21 1.99 3.05
N THR A 16 -14.17 1.25 2.64
CA THR A 16 -12.78 1.59 2.96
C THR A 16 -12.38 2.94 2.35
N LEU A 17 -12.82 3.23 1.12
CA LEU A 17 -12.56 4.53 0.48
C LEU A 17 -13.28 5.67 1.20
N ALA A 18 -14.54 5.47 1.61
CA ALA A 18 -15.31 6.45 2.35
C ALA A 18 -14.67 6.75 3.72
N LEU A 19 -14.29 5.70 4.47
CA LEU A 19 -13.60 5.84 5.75
C LEU A 19 -12.26 6.59 5.60
N ALA A 20 -11.52 6.32 4.53
CA ALA A 20 -10.29 7.02 4.24
C ALA A 20 -10.52 8.52 3.97
N ASP A 21 -11.55 8.87 3.19
CA ASP A 21 -11.93 10.25 2.93
C ASP A 21 -12.39 10.97 4.22
N GLU A 22 -13.21 10.33 5.04
CA GLU A 22 -13.64 10.86 6.35
C GLU A 22 -12.44 11.12 7.26
N LEU A 23 -11.50 10.19 7.33
CA LEU A 23 -10.29 10.34 8.15
C LEU A 23 -9.38 11.46 7.63
N ILE A 24 -9.25 11.63 6.31
CA ILE A 24 -8.52 12.74 5.70
C ILE A 24 -9.12 14.08 6.12
N ASP A 25 -10.45 14.21 6.10
CA ASP A 25 -11.15 15.41 6.54
C ASP A 25 -10.93 15.67 8.03
N LEU A 26 -11.09 14.65 8.87
CA LEU A 26 -10.88 14.74 10.31
C LEU A 26 -9.47 15.22 10.67
N LEU A 27 -8.45 14.75 9.94
CA LEU A 27 -7.05 15.09 10.18
C LEU A 27 -6.61 16.37 9.45
N GLY A 28 -7.48 17.02 8.66
CA GLY A 28 -7.15 18.22 7.90
C GLY A 28 -6.16 17.99 6.75
N TRP A 29 -6.09 16.77 6.22
CA TRP A 29 -5.07 16.35 5.26
C TRP A 29 -5.47 16.54 3.79
N ARG A 30 -6.56 17.25 3.49
CA ARG A 30 -7.03 17.47 2.11
C ARG A 30 -5.99 18.12 1.18
N HIS A 31 -5.09 18.91 1.74
CA HIS A 31 -3.98 19.50 1.00
C HIS A 31 -2.91 18.47 0.56
N TRP A 32 -2.84 17.31 1.20
CA TRP A 32 -2.00 16.18 0.77
C TRP A 32 -2.76 15.13 -0.05
N TYR A 33 -4.06 14.96 0.22
CA TYR A 33 -4.95 14.00 -0.43
C TYR A 33 -6.24 14.68 -0.93
N PRO A 34 -6.22 15.29 -2.13
CA PRO A 34 -7.39 15.92 -2.72
C PRO A 34 -8.55 14.93 -2.95
N ALA A 35 -9.77 15.43 -3.09
CA ALA A 35 -10.95 14.60 -3.34
C ALA A 35 -10.74 13.67 -4.56
N GLY A 36 -11.11 12.39 -4.40
CA GLY A 36 -10.94 11.35 -5.43
C GLY A 36 -9.50 10.80 -5.55
N SER A 37 -8.51 11.40 -4.89
CA SER A 37 -7.12 10.96 -4.98
C SER A 37 -6.89 9.60 -4.32
N VAL A 38 -7.68 9.25 -3.29
CA VAL A 38 -7.59 7.95 -2.60
C VAL A 38 -7.90 6.81 -3.56
N ARG A 39 -9.00 6.91 -4.31
CA ARG A 39 -9.37 5.91 -5.32
C ARG A 39 -8.31 5.81 -6.42
N ALA A 40 -7.83 6.94 -6.92
CA ALA A 40 -6.78 6.96 -7.94
C ALA A 40 -5.48 6.29 -7.45
N ALA A 41 -5.08 6.59 -6.21
CA ALA A 41 -3.90 6.02 -5.58
C ALA A 41 -4.04 4.52 -5.33
N ALA A 42 -5.22 4.05 -4.91
CA ALA A 42 -5.49 2.62 -4.75
C ALA A 42 -5.35 1.88 -6.08
N ILE A 43 -5.91 2.40 -7.18
CA ILE A 43 -5.75 1.79 -8.51
C ILE A 43 -4.28 1.76 -8.94
N ALA A 44 -3.55 2.85 -8.73
CA ALA A 44 -2.13 2.93 -9.07
C ALA A 44 -1.27 1.97 -8.24
N HIS A 45 -1.61 1.77 -6.96
CA HIS A 45 -0.97 0.81 -6.07
C HIS A 45 -1.17 -0.63 -6.60
N GLU A 46 -2.42 -1.02 -6.89
CA GLU A 46 -2.73 -2.37 -7.40
C GLU A 46 -2.11 -2.63 -8.78
N ALA A 47 -2.01 -1.61 -9.64
CA ALA A 47 -1.35 -1.73 -10.93
C ALA A 47 0.15 -2.08 -10.80
N VAL A 48 0.82 -1.62 -9.74
CA VAL A 48 2.22 -1.98 -9.46
C VAL A 48 2.33 -3.40 -8.94
N HIS A 49 1.41 -3.82 -8.06
CA HIS A 49 1.36 -5.21 -7.60
C HIS A 49 1.19 -6.18 -8.75
N GLU A 50 0.29 -5.88 -9.69
CA GLU A 50 0.14 -6.70 -10.91
C GLU A 50 1.46 -6.80 -11.69
N GLN A 51 2.20 -5.69 -11.84
CA GLN A 51 3.50 -5.69 -12.52
C GLN A 51 4.57 -6.48 -11.75
N LEU A 52 4.57 -6.43 -10.42
CA LEU A 52 5.49 -7.13 -9.54
C LEU A 52 5.21 -8.64 -9.45
N HIS A 53 3.95 -9.04 -9.59
CA HIS A 53 3.55 -10.45 -9.47
C HIS A 53 3.45 -11.17 -10.81
N HIS A 54 2.95 -10.48 -11.84
CA HIS A 54 2.55 -11.08 -13.12
C HIS A 54 3.06 -10.34 -14.36
N GLY A 55 3.61 -9.14 -14.21
CA GLY A 55 4.07 -8.32 -15.33
C GLY A 55 5.34 -8.83 -16.04
N PRO A 56 5.55 -8.44 -17.32
CA PRO A 56 6.73 -8.83 -18.10
C PRO A 56 8.04 -8.29 -17.51
N ARG A 57 7.98 -7.20 -16.73
CA ARG A 57 9.13 -6.56 -16.07
C ARG A 57 9.38 -7.04 -14.64
N LYS A 58 8.64 -8.05 -14.17
CA LYS A 58 8.73 -8.58 -12.79
C LYS A 58 10.16 -8.82 -12.32
N LYS A 59 10.98 -9.48 -13.14
CA LYS A 59 12.37 -9.81 -12.75
C LYS A 59 13.21 -8.56 -12.50
N ASP A 60 13.07 -7.56 -13.35
CA ASP A 60 13.83 -6.31 -13.23
C ASP A 60 13.37 -5.49 -12.02
N LEU A 61 12.04 -5.44 -11.80
CA LEU A 61 11.47 -4.79 -10.63
C LEU A 61 11.90 -5.47 -9.33
N LYS A 62 11.81 -6.81 -9.26
CA LYS A 62 12.29 -7.58 -8.11
C LYS A 62 13.76 -7.36 -7.86
N ARG A 63 14.59 -7.35 -8.91
CA ARG A 63 16.02 -7.06 -8.79
C ARG A 63 16.31 -5.65 -8.26
N ALA A 64 15.46 -4.68 -8.57
CA ALA A 64 15.60 -3.32 -8.05
C ALA A 64 15.20 -3.19 -6.57
N LEU A 65 14.30 -4.06 -6.09
CA LEU A 65 13.79 -4.05 -4.71
C LEU A 65 14.56 -4.99 -3.78
N ASP A 66 15.05 -6.11 -4.30
CA ASP A 66 15.74 -7.13 -3.52
C ASP A 66 17.19 -6.74 -3.24
N HIS A 67 17.72 -7.21 -2.11
CA HIS A 67 19.07 -6.92 -1.68
C HIS A 67 20.05 -8.02 -2.13
N VAL A 68 21.29 -7.66 -2.45
CA VAL A 68 22.33 -8.63 -2.82
C VAL A 68 22.83 -9.34 -1.56
N VAL A 69 22.58 -10.65 -1.45
CA VAL A 69 23.04 -11.47 -0.30
C VAL A 69 24.42 -12.07 -0.53
N LEU A 70 24.71 -12.48 -1.76
CA LEU A 70 26.00 -13.08 -2.12
C LEU A 70 26.40 -12.72 -3.55
N ARG A 71 27.69 -12.47 -3.76
CA ARG A 71 28.31 -12.45 -5.08
C ARG A 71 29.46 -13.44 -5.12
N ALA A 72 29.43 -14.34 -6.10
CA ALA A 72 30.48 -15.32 -6.38
C ALA A 72 30.81 -15.28 -7.88
N GLY A 73 31.84 -14.51 -8.25
CA GLY A 73 32.17 -14.23 -9.65
C GLY A 73 31.00 -13.58 -10.39
N ARG A 74 30.54 -14.20 -11.49
CA ARG A 74 29.39 -13.73 -12.27
C ARG A 74 28.02 -14.04 -11.63
N HIS A 75 27.99 -14.84 -10.57
CA HIS A 75 26.75 -15.26 -9.92
C HIS A 75 26.40 -14.29 -8.80
N THR A 76 25.18 -13.75 -8.82
CA THR A 76 24.63 -12.88 -7.78
C THR A 76 23.36 -13.51 -7.23
N LEU A 77 23.30 -13.71 -5.91
CA LEU A 77 22.12 -14.15 -5.20
C LEU A 77 21.44 -12.93 -4.56
N TYR A 78 20.13 -12.82 -4.76
CA TYR A 78 19.29 -11.77 -4.18
C TYR A 78 18.43 -12.34 -3.06
N GLY A 79 18.29 -11.58 -1.99
CA GLY A 79 17.39 -11.85 -0.87
C GLY A 79 16.23 -10.86 -0.92
N HIS A 80 15.02 -11.40 -0.82
CA HIS A 80 13.80 -10.61 -0.78
C HIS A 80 13.61 -9.95 0.59
N VAL A 81 13.31 -8.66 0.60
CA VAL A 81 12.93 -7.93 1.81
C VAL A 81 11.41 -7.89 1.89
N ALA A 82 10.86 -8.55 2.91
CA ALA A 82 9.42 -8.57 3.14
C ALA A 82 8.88 -7.13 3.25
N GLY A 83 7.82 -6.83 2.48
CA GLY A 83 7.18 -5.51 2.43
C GLY A 83 7.84 -4.48 1.51
N ALA A 84 8.98 -4.79 0.86
CA ALA A 84 9.58 -3.87 -0.11
C ALA A 84 8.66 -3.56 -1.30
N ASP A 85 7.89 -4.56 -1.74
CA ASP A 85 6.86 -4.41 -2.78
C ASP A 85 5.79 -3.39 -2.37
N GLU A 86 5.29 -3.47 -1.14
CA GLU A 86 4.26 -2.56 -0.61
C GLU A 86 4.76 -1.12 -0.55
N ILE A 87 5.98 -0.92 -0.05
CA ILE A 87 6.62 0.41 0.00
C ILE A 87 6.76 0.97 -1.42
N ALA A 88 7.19 0.14 -2.38
CA ALA A 88 7.32 0.54 -3.77
C ALA A 88 5.97 0.90 -4.41
N ALA A 89 4.92 0.11 -4.16
CA ALA A 89 3.57 0.36 -4.66
C ALA A 89 3.00 1.67 -4.10
N HIS A 90 3.16 1.94 -2.79
CA HIS A 90 2.76 3.21 -2.20
C HIS A 90 3.57 4.40 -2.71
N ALA A 91 4.89 4.26 -2.84
CA ALA A 91 5.76 5.31 -3.37
C ALA A 91 5.42 5.64 -4.84
N HIS A 92 5.11 4.63 -5.64
CA HIS A 92 4.63 4.80 -7.00
C HIS A 92 3.30 5.54 -7.03
N ALA A 93 2.29 5.06 -6.28
CA ALA A 93 0.98 5.68 -6.19
C ALA A 93 1.07 7.17 -5.77
N ARG A 94 1.92 7.49 -4.79
CA ARG A 94 2.22 8.88 -4.43
C ARG A 94 2.67 9.70 -5.63
N THR A 95 3.64 9.17 -6.38
CA THR A 95 4.29 9.88 -7.48
C THR A 95 3.33 10.11 -8.64
N VAL A 96 2.63 9.07 -9.10
CA VAL A 96 1.74 9.18 -10.27
C VAL A 96 0.45 9.93 -9.97
N CYS A 97 -0.02 9.91 -8.73
CA CYS A 97 -1.18 10.69 -8.31
C CYS A 97 -0.84 12.09 -7.78
N GLY A 98 0.45 12.48 -7.76
CA GLY A 98 0.88 13.82 -7.34
C GLY A 98 0.58 14.15 -5.88
N LEU A 99 0.60 13.16 -4.98
CA LEU A 99 0.21 13.34 -3.58
C LEU A 99 1.30 14.01 -2.74
N GLY A 100 0.88 14.87 -1.81
CA GLY A 100 1.81 15.54 -0.88
C GLY A 100 2.55 14.55 0.01
N ARG A 101 1.85 13.51 0.49
CA ARG A 101 2.38 12.41 1.31
C ARG A 101 2.05 11.06 0.70
N SER A 102 2.85 10.04 1.06
CA SER A 102 2.62 8.67 0.62
C SER A 102 1.27 8.14 1.13
N PRO A 103 0.48 7.41 0.33
CA PRO A 103 -0.71 6.70 0.82
C PRO A 103 -0.42 5.75 1.98
N LEU A 104 0.83 5.28 2.14
CA LEU A 104 1.25 4.47 3.29
C LEU A 104 0.98 5.16 4.63
N LEU A 105 1.10 6.50 4.70
CA LEU A 105 0.74 7.25 5.91
C LEU A 105 -0.74 7.13 6.23
N LEU A 106 -1.61 7.21 5.22
CA LEU A 106 -3.05 7.07 5.38
C LEU A 106 -3.43 5.64 5.79
N THR A 107 -2.81 4.63 5.18
CA THR A 107 -2.97 3.22 5.58
C THR A 107 -2.58 3.01 7.05
N ALA A 108 -1.47 3.60 7.49
CA ALA A 108 -1.06 3.53 8.89
C ALA A 108 -2.05 4.22 9.83
N ALA A 109 -2.55 5.41 9.46
CA ALA A 109 -3.55 6.13 10.25
C ALA A 109 -4.87 5.36 10.35
N LEU A 110 -5.33 4.74 9.25
CA LEU A 110 -6.51 3.87 9.23
C LEU A 110 -6.32 2.65 10.14
N ALA A 111 -5.15 2.02 10.10
CA ALA A 111 -4.85 0.89 10.98
C ALA A 111 -4.94 1.29 12.46
N THR A 112 -4.34 2.43 12.84
CA THR A 112 -4.44 2.96 14.20
C THR A 112 -5.88 3.31 14.60
N ALA A 113 -6.68 3.88 13.68
CA ALA A 113 -8.08 4.19 13.95
C ALA A 113 -8.96 2.94 14.10
N ALA A 114 -8.58 1.83 13.45
CA ALA A 114 -9.29 0.55 13.52
C ALA A 114 -8.89 -0.31 14.72
N GLU A 115 -7.80 0.02 15.43
CA GLU A 115 -7.41 -0.72 16.64
C GLU A 115 -8.50 -0.58 17.72
N PRO A 116 -8.97 -1.70 18.31
CA PRO A 116 -9.91 -1.64 19.41
C PRO A 116 -9.25 -0.91 20.58
N GLN A 117 -9.92 0.11 21.12
CA GLN A 117 -9.46 0.84 22.30
C GLN A 117 -9.41 -0.10 23.53
N HIS A 118 -8.34 -0.88 23.67
CA HIS A 118 -8.09 -1.65 24.88
C HIS A 118 -7.61 -0.69 25.98
N GLY A 119 -8.56 -0.18 26.78
CA GLY A 119 -8.21 0.57 27.99
C GLY A 119 -9.32 1.37 28.64
N SER A 120 -10.26 0.71 29.32
CA SER A 120 -10.78 1.24 30.58
C SER A 120 -10.08 0.50 31.71
N PRO A 121 -9.39 1.18 32.64
CA PRO A 121 -8.82 0.50 33.80
C PRO A 121 -9.99 0.02 34.66
N HIS A 122 -10.10 -1.30 34.82
CA HIS A 122 -10.97 -1.90 35.83
C HIS A 122 -10.68 -1.25 37.19
N GLY A 123 -11.69 -0.57 37.72
CA GLY A 123 -11.71 -0.15 39.12
C GLY A 123 -11.50 -1.38 40.00
N ARG A 124 -10.38 -1.39 40.73
CA ARG A 124 -10.27 -2.16 41.95
C ARG A 124 -11.11 -1.44 43.00
N GLU A 125 -12.33 -1.89 43.22
CA GLU A 125 -12.97 -1.69 44.52
C GLU A 125 -12.32 -2.67 45.51
N LYS A 126 -12.04 -2.14 46.71
CA LYS A 126 -11.40 -2.81 47.83
C LYS A 126 -12.45 -3.46 48.71
#